data_AF-A0A9P7FPN3-F1
#
_entry.id   AF-A0A9P7FPN3-F1
#
_cell.length_a   1.000
_cell.length_b   1.000
_cell.length_c   1.000
_cell.angle_alpha   90.00
_cell.angle_beta   90.00
_cell.angle_gamma   90.00
#
_symmetry.space_group_name_H-M   'P 1'
#
loop_
_entity.id
_entity.type
_entity.pdbx_description
1 polymer ?
#
loop_
_entity_poly.entity_id
_entity_poly.type
_entity_poly.pdbx_seq_one_letter_code
_entity_poly.pdbx_strand_id
1 'polypeptide(L)'
;MFEEPSEMFDAMRSSSPIEYGSGDEEELDQLEEQARIIGKALVDSGLAILSQAPHQNRIWLNSIVDRQFGCDQQHFADDIRHFEETGRSRDTTWAEGRGKIEKRRVQNTMGYQVRRAEELEGVCKVWELLESLNLT
;
A
#
# COMPACT_ATOMS: atom_id res chain seq x y z
N MET A 1 51.91 -23.32 -39.90
CA MET A 1 50.56 -23.44 -40.48
C MET A 1 49.62 -23.13 -39.32
N PHE A 2 49.13 -21.90 -39.27
CA PHE A 2 48.33 -21.38 -38.16
C PHE A 2 46.87 -21.70 -38.44
N GLU A 3 46.22 -22.40 -37.52
CA GLU A 3 44.75 -22.57 -37.53
C GLU A 3 44.15 -21.39 -36.76
N GLU A 4 43.36 -20.58 -37.46
CA GLU A 4 42.56 -19.50 -36.85
C GLU A 4 41.31 -20.10 -36.19
N PRO A 5 40.98 -19.71 -34.94
CA PRO A 5 39.70 -20.06 -34.34
C PRO A 5 38.59 -19.21 -34.96
N SER A 6 37.57 -19.88 -35.52
CA SER A 6 36.42 -19.23 -36.12
C SER A 6 35.68 -18.35 -35.11
N GLU A 7 35.63 -17.05 -35.40
CA GLU A 7 34.69 -16.11 -34.80
C GLU A 7 33.26 -16.53 -35.17
N MET A 8 32.57 -17.21 -34.24
CA MET A 8 31.13 -17.44 -34.34
C MET A 8 30.43 -16.28 -33.63
N PHE A 9 30.22 -15.22 -34.39
CA PHE A 9 29.52 -13.99 -34.00
C PHE A 9 28.07 -14.26 -33.54
N ASP A 10 27.79 -13.75 -32.34
CA ASP A 10 26.55 -13.10 -31.89
C ASP A 10 25.40 -13.02 -32.91
N ALA A 11 24.39 -13.88 -32.78
CA ALA A 11 23.10 -13.67 -33.45
C ALA A 11 21.89 -14.33 -32.73
N MET A 12 21.96 -14.60 -31.42
CA MET A 12 20.82 -15.16 -30.67
C MET A 12 20.58 -14.50 -29.32
N ARG A 13 20.69 -13.17 -29.25
CA ARG A 13 19.91 -12.38 -28.29
C ARG A 13 18.71 -11.79 -29.01
N SER A 14 17.80 -12.68 -29.42
CA SER A 14 16.44 -12.29 -29.78
C SER A 14 15.75 -11.84 -28.50
N SER A 15 15.90 -10.57 -28.13
CA SER A 15 14.98 -9.90 -27.22
C SER A 15 13.60 -10.01 -27.87
N SER A 16 12.74 -10.90 -27.35
CA SER A 16 11.36 -10.96 -27.78
C SER A 16 10.75 -9.55 -27.70
N PRO A 17 10.04 -9.08 -28.74
CA PRO A 17 9.25 -7.86 -28.63
C PRO A 17 8.28 -8.05 -27.48
N ILE A 18 8.45 -7.30 -26.39
CA ILE A 18 7.41 -7.19 -25.37
C ILE A 18 6.30 -6.38 -26.03
N GLU A 19 5.25 -7.07 -26.44
CA GLU A 19 4.02 -6.47 -26.90
C GLU A 19 3.37 -5.82 -25.66
N TYR A 20 3.62 -4.53 -25.45
CA TYR A 20 2.87 -3.70 -24.51
C TYR A 20 1.45 -3.53 -25.08
N GLY A 21 0.67 -4.60 -25.00
CA GLY A 21 -0.72 -4.67 -25.44
C GLY A 21 -1.67 -4.20 -24.34
N SER A 22 -2.86 -3.77 -24.75
CA SER A 22 -3.99 -3.25 -23.95
C SER A 22 -4.43 -4.07 -22.72
N GLY A 23 -3.83 -5.22 -22.44
CA GLY A 23 -4.10 -6.01 -21.23
C GLY A 23 -3.57 -5.36 -19.96
N ASP A 24 -2.47 -4.61 -20.04
CA ASP A 24 -1.88 -3.93 -18.87
C ASP A 24 -2.76 -2.77 -18.39
N GLU A 25 -3.44 -2.07 -19.31
CA GLU A 25 -4.35 -0.96 -18.96
C GLU A 25 -5.64 -1.47 -18.30
N GLU A 26 -6.22 -2.57 -18.82
CA GLU A 26 -7.41 -3.18 -18.23
C GLU A 26 -7.14 -3.76 -16.83
N GLU A 27 -5.94 -4.33 -16.60
CA GLU A 27 -5.53 -4.80 -15.27
C GLU A 27 -5.40 -3.63 -14.28
N LEU A 28 -4.82 -2.51 -14.69
CA LEU A 28 -4.69 -1.33 -13.84
C LEU A 28 -6.05 -0.75 -13.44
N ASP A 29 -7.00 -0.67 -14.37
CA ASP A 29 -8.37 -0.20 -14.08
C ASP A 29 -9.07 -1.13 -13.07
N GLN A 30 -8.89 -2.45 -13.20
CA GLN A 30 -9.43 -3.42 -12.26
C GLN A 30 -8.81 -3.28 -10.87
N LEU A 31 -7.49 -3.11 -10.79
CA LEU A 31 -6.79 -2.89 -9.53
C LEU A 31 -7.20 -1.58 -8.86
N GLU A 32 -7.38 -0.50 -9.63
CA GLU A 32 -7.89 0.76 -9.11
C GLU A 32 -9.28 0.58 -8.50
N GLU A 33 -10.23 -0.02 -9.24
CA GLU A 33 -11.59 -0.19 -8.73
C GLU A 33 -11.64 -1.09 -7.50
N GLN A 34 -10.86 -2.18 -7.47
CA GLN A 34 -10.73 -3.02 -6.29
C GLN A 34 -10.17 -2.24 -5.09
N ALA A 35 -9.14 -1.42 -5.29
CA ALA A 35 -8.59 -0.57 -4.24
C ALA A 35 -9.62 0.44 -3.72
N ARG A 36 -10.45 1.02 -4.60
CA ARG A 36 -11.55 1.92 -4.20
C ARG A 36 -12.63 1.20 -3.40
N ILE A 37 -13.02 -0.01 -3.79
CA ILE A 37 -14.01 -0.82 -3.08
C ILE A 37 -13.50 -1.17 -1.68
N ILE A 38 -12.26 -1.65 -1.57
CA ILE A 38 -11.61 -1.95 -0.30
C ILE A 38 -11.53 -0.69 0.57
N GLY A 39 -11.09 0.43 0.00
CA GLY A 39 -11.02 1.72 0.70
C GLY A 39 -12.35 2.16 1.29
N LYS A 40 -13.44 2.07 0.53
CA LYS A 40 -14.80 2.38 1.03
C LYS A 40 -15.21 1.47 2.18
N ALA A 41 -15.00 0.15 2.04
CA ALA A 41 -15.33 -0.80 3.09
C ALA A 41 -14.53 -0.55 4.39
N LEU A 42 -13.27 -0.13 4.27
CA LEU A 42 -12.44 0.25 5.43
C LEU A 42 -12.95 1.51 6.13
N VAL A 43 -13.35 2.53 5.36
CA VAL A 43 -13.98 3.73 5.93
C VAL A 43 -15.29 3.38 6.64
N ASP A 44 -16.18 2.65 5.98
CA ASP A 44 -17.49 2.28 6.53
C ASP A 44 -17.36 1.46 7.82
N SER A 45 -16.43 0.49 7.82
CA SER A 45 -16.16 -0.32 9.02
C SER A 45 -15.54 0.50 10.15
N GLY A 46 -14.64 1.44 9.84
CA GLY A 46 -14.11 2.39 10.83
C GLY A 46 -15.20 3.25 11.46
N LEU A 47 -16.11 3.80 10.65
CA LEU A 47 -17.25 4.59 11.13
C LEU A 47 -18.21 3.76 11.99
N ALA A 48 -18.49 2.52 11.59
CA ALA A 48 -19.28 1.60 12.41
C ALA A 48 -18.61 1.34 13.76
N ILE A 49 -17.28 1.20 13.78
CA ILE A 49 -16.54 0.96 15.02
C ILE A 49 -16.62 2.17 15.94
N LEU A 50 -16.30 3.35 15.42
CA LEU A 50 -16.29 4.61 16.17
C LEU A 50 -17.68 4.98 16.70
N SER A 51 -18.73 4.78 15.90
CA SER A 51 -20.11 5.05 16.35
C SER A 51 -20.60 4.11 17.45
N GLN A 52 -20.08 2.88 17.52
CA GLN A 52 -20.48 1.90 18.54
C GLN A 52 -19.62 1.95 19.80
N ALA A 53 -18.38 2.46 19.73
CA ALA A 53 -17.49 2.51 20.88
C ALA A 53 -18.08 3.25 22.11
N PRO A 54 -18.79 4.38 21.97
CA PRO A 54 -19.42 5.08 23.11
C PRO A 54 -20.50 4.26 23.83
N HIS A 55 -21.10 3.26 23.18
CA HIS A 55 -22.11 2.39 23.81
C HIS A 55 -21.49 1.35 24.75
N GLN A 56 -20.15 1.20 24.77
CA GLN A 56 -19.41 0.35 25.71
C GLN A 56 -19.91 -1.11 25.76
N ASN A 57 -20.39 -1.65 24.64
CA ASN A 57 -20.80 -3.05 24.56
C ASN A 57 -19.56 -3.96 24.63
N ARG A 58 -19.30 -4.51 25.83
CA ARG A 58 -18.09 -5.31 26.10
C ARG A 58 -17.94 -6.53 25.19
N ILE A 59 -19.01 -7.24 24.86
CA ILE A 59 -18.94 -8.43 24.01
C ILE A 59 -18.48 -8.03 22.60
N TRP A 60 -19.06 -6.95 22.08
CA TRP A 60 -18.73 -6.45 20.76
C TRP A 60 -17.31 -5.86 20.72
N LEU A 61 -16.92 -5.04 21.70
CA LEU A 61 -15.56 -4.48 21.81
C LEU A 61 -14.49 -5.57 21.92
N ASN A 62 -14.73 -6.59 22.77
CA ASN A 62 -13.83 -7.74 22.86
C ASN A 62 -13.70 -8.45 21.51
N SER A 63 -14.81 -8.62 20.76
CA SER A 63 -14.75 -9.24 19.44
C SER A 63 -13.92 -8.43 18.44
N ILE A 64 -13.85 -7.10 18.55
CA ILE A 64 -12.99 -6.27 17.71
C ILE A 64 -11.53 -6.45 18.10
N VAL A 65 -11.23 -6.34 19.40
CA VAL A 65 -9.86 -6.40 19.93
C VAL A 65 -9.25 -7.80 19.80
N ASP A 66 -9.96 -8.84 20.22
CA ASP A 66 -9.46 -10.22 20.25
C ASP A 66 -9.19 -10.78 18.84
N ARG A 67 -9.98 -10.34 17.86
CA ARG A 67 -9.78 -10.69 16.44
C ARG A 67 -8.72 -9.83 15.76
N GLN A 68 -8.15 -8.86 16.47
CA GLN A 68 -7.21 -7.88 15.92
C GLN A 68 -7.75 -7.22 14.65
N PHE A 69 -9.05 -6.89 14.66
CA PHE A 69 -9.70 -6.30 13.50
C PHE A 69 -9.07 -4.93 13.20
N GLY A 70 -8.53 -4.76 11.99
CA GLY A 70 -7.84 -3.54 11.59
C GLY A 70 -6.32 -3.53 11.83
N CYS A 71 -5.72 -4.59 12.37
CA CYS A 71 -4.27 -4.62 12.68
C CYS A 71 -3.39 -4.42 11.43
N ASP A 72 -3.72 -5.10 10.33
CA ASP A 72 -2.97 -4.93 9.08
C ASP A 72 -3.15 -3.52 8.49
N GLN A 73 -4.35 -2.96 8.61
CA GLN A 73 -4.66 -1.59 8.19
C GLN A 73 -3.92 -0.56 9.04
N GLN A 74 -3.80 -0.78 10.35
CA GLN A 74 -3.00 0.05 11.24
C GLN A 74 -1.53 0.01 10.84
N HIS A 75 -0.97 -1.19 10.63
CA HIS A 75 0.40 -1.33 10.15
C HIS A 75 0.64 -0.63 8.81
N PHE A 76 -0.28 -0.77 7.86
CA PHE A 76 -0.21 -0.09 6.58
C PHE A 76 -0.21 1.44 6.77
N ALA A 77 -1.15 1.98 7.55
CA ALA A 77 -1.25 3.41 7.81
C ALA A 77 0.01 3.97 8.51
N ASP A 78 0.55 3.24 9.49
CA ASP A 78 1.78 3.62 10.20
C ASP A 78 3.00 3.59 9.27
N ASP A 79 3.10 2.58 8.40
CA ASP A 79 4.20 2.48 7.43
C ASP A 79 4.14 3.62 6.40
N ILE A 80 2.95 4.00 5.92
CA ILE A 80 2.76 5.16 5.03
C ILE A 80 3.10 6.46 5.74
N ARG A 81 2.60 6.67 6.97
CA ARG A 81 2.92 7.87 7.77
C ARG A 81 4.44 8.00 7.95
N HIS A 82 5.10 6.91 8.34
CA HIS A 82 6.55 6.88 8.49
C HIS A 82 7.28 7.26 7.19
N PHE A 83 6.82 6.75 6.05
CA PHE A 83 7.39 7.07 4.73
C PHE A 83 7.20 8.54 4.35
N GLU A 84 6.05 9.13 4.66
CA GLU A 84 5.78 10.56 4.44
C GLU A 84 6.63 11.46 5.35
N GLU A 85 6.79 11.10 6.64
CA GLU A 85 7.54 11.87 7.64
C GLU A 85 9.05 11.86 7.42
N THR A 86 9.62 10.72 7.06
CA THR A 86 11.09 10.55 6.92
C THR A 86 11.65 11.08 5.61
N GLY A 87 10.79 11.55 4.71
CA GLY A 87 11.15 11.90 3.34
C GLY A 87 11.61 10.66 2.56
N ARG A 88 11.90 10.82 1.26
CA ARG A 88 12.28 9.72 0.32
C ARG A 88 13.62 9.03 0.65
N SER A 89 14.01 8.92 1.90
CA SER A 89 15.00 7.96 2.38
C SER A 89 14.43 6.56 2.12
N ARG A 90 14.47 6.13 0.86
CA ARG A 90 14.05 4.80 0.42
C ARG A 90 14.79 3.82 1.32
N ASP A 91 14.06 3.16 2.22
CA ASP A 91 14.53 1.93 2.82
C ASP A 91 14.95 1.04 1.65
N THR A 92 16.27 0.81 1.56
CA THR A 92 16.90 0.28 0.35
C THR A 92 16.19 -1.00 -0.06
N THR A 93 15.74 -1.03 -1.32
CA THR A 93 14.89 -2.02 -1.97
C THR A 93 15.42 -3.47 -1.87
N TRP A 94 16.67 -3.63 -1.46
CA TRP A 94 17.36 -4.90 -1.27
C TRP A 94 17.33 -5.28 0.22
N ALA A 95 16.15 -5.62 0.71
CA ALA A 95 15.94 -6.11 2.08
C ALA A 95 16.41 -7.58 2.26
N GLU A 96 17.52 -7.99 1.65
CA GLU A 96 18.19 -9.23 2.05
C GLU A 96 18.94 -8.95 3.36
N GLY A 97 18.38 -9.46 4.47
CA GLY A 97 18.95 -9.35 5.82
C GLY A 97 18.24 -8.37 6.76
N ARG A 98 17.19 -7.70 6.30
CA ARG A 98 16.34 -6.81 7.12
C ARG A 98 15.11 -7.56 7.65
N GLY A 99 14.72 -7.29 8.89
CA GLY A 99 13.68 -8.03 9.63
C GLY A 99 12.28 -7.93 9.02
N LYS A 100 11.31 -8.66 9.61
CA LYS A 100 9.92 -8.71 9.12
C LYS A 100 9.27 -7.34 8.93
N ILE A 101 9.57 -6.37 9.81
CA ILE A 101 9.00 -5.01 9.78
C ILE A 101 9.48 -4.22 8.56
N GLU A 102 10.79 -4.25 8.29
CA GLU A 102 11.40 -3.51 7.17
C GLU A 102 10.92 -4.07 5.82
N LYS A 103 10.79 -5.40 5.72
CA LYS A 103 10.21 -6.05 4.55
C LYS A 103 8.77 -5.58 4.30
N ARG A 104 7.95 -5.52 5.35
CA ARG A 104 6.56 -5.03 5.27
C ARG A 104 6.51 -3.57 4.82
N ARG A 105 7.34 -2.69 5.40
CA ARG A 105 7.43 -1.28 5.01
C ARG A 105 7.77 -1.09 3.54
N VAL A 106 8.77 -1.83 3.05
CA VAL A 106 9.15 -1.78 1.63
C VAL A 106 7.99 -2.22 0.74
N GLN A 107 7.28 -3.28 1.09
CA GLN A 107 6.11 -3.74 0.33
C GLN A 107 4.98 -2.70 0.30
N ASN A 108 4.66 -2.09 1.45
CA ASN A 108 3.57 -1.12 1.57
C ASN A 108 3.87 0.22 0.88
N THR A 109 5.15 0.57 0.71
CA THR A 109 5.57 1.89 0.19
C THR A 109 6.11 1.85 -1.23
N MET A 110 6.32 0.65 -1.79
CA MET A 110 6.81 0.51 -3.16
C MET A 110 5.78 1.04 -4.16
N GLY A 111 6.17 2.07 -4.93
CA GLY A 111 5.28 2.71 -5.91
C GLY A 111 4.33 3.75 -5.32
N TYR A 112 4.29 3.90 -3.99
CA TYR A 112 3.46 4.91 -3.33
C TYR A 112 3.89 6.33 -3.71
N GLN A 113 2.91 7.15 -4.13
CA GLN A 113 3.11 8.56 -4.39
C GLN A 113 2.77 9.35 -3.12
N VAL A 114 3.77 10.05 -2.56
CA VAL A 114 3.59 10.91 -1.39
C VAL A 114 2.50 11.93 -1.69
N ARG A 115 1.51 12.01 -0.81
CA ARG A 115 0.37 12.93 -0.96
C ARG A 115 0.85 14.37 -0.92
N ARG A 116 0.26 15.20 -1.78
CA ARG A 116 0.46 16.65 -1.74
C ARG A 116 -0.33 17.25 -0.58
N ALA A 117 0.12 18.40 -0.08
CA ALA A 117 -0.56 19.10 1.02
C ALA A 117 -2.05 19.34 0.75
N GLU A 118 -2.41 19.65 -0.51
CA GLU A 118 -3.79 19.85 -0.96
C GLU A 118 -4.66 18.58 -0.82
N GLU A 119 -4.07 17.41 -1.02
CA GLU A 119 -4.76 16.11 -0.92
C GLU A 119 -4.96 15.71 0.56
N LEU A 120 -4.03 16.10 1.43
CA LEU A 120 -4.13 15.90 2.87
C LEU A 120 -5.18 16.81 3.51
N GLU A 121 -5.33 18.05 3.02
CA GLU A 121 -6.31 19.01 3.55
C GLU A 121 -7.76 18.50 3.43
N GLY A 122 -8.06 17.76 2.36
CA GLY A 122 -9.36 17.09 2.19
C GLY A 122 -9.62 15.99 3.22
N VAL A 123 -8.59 15.20 3.57
CA VAL A 123 -8.67 14.13 4.57
C VAL A 123 -8.75 14.69 5.99
N CYS A 124 -7.99 15.75 6.30
CA CYS A 124 -8.06 16.44 7.59
C CYS A 124 -9.47 16.98 7.87
N LYS A 125 -10.14 17.57 6.86
CA LYS A 125 -11.53 18.04 7.00
C LYS A 125 -12.51 16.91 7.33
N VAL A 126 -12.29 15.70 6.80
CA VAL A 126 -13.10 14.52 7.16
C VAL A 126 -12.84 14.14 8.61
N TRP A 127 -11.58 14.17 9.06
CA TRP A 127 -11.23 13.84 10.44
C TRP A 127 -11.79 14.86 11.45
N GLU A 128 -11.67 16.16 11.17
CA GLU A 128 -12.28 17.24 11.96
C GLU A 128 -13.81 17.11 12.03
N LEU A 129 -14.44 16.69 10.93
CA LEU A 129 -15.87 16.39 10.91
C LEU A 129 -16.21 15.22 11.84
N LEU A 130 -15.42 14.13 11.83
CA LEU A 130 -15.64 12.98 12.71
C LEU A 130 -15.43 13.33 14.19
N GLU A 131 -14.41 14.12 14.51
CA GLU A 131 -14.20 14.66 15.87
C GLU A 131 -15.37 15.55 16.30
N SER A 132 -15.88 16.41 15.40
CA SER A 132 -17.02 17.29 15.69
C SER A 132 -18.34 16.55 15.94
N LEU A 133 -18.44 15.31 15.47
CA LEU A 133 -19.60 14.43 15.68
C LEU A 133 -19.55 13.66 17.02
N ASN A 134 -18.58 13.93 17.90
CA ASN A 134 -18.32 13.18 19.14
C ASN A 134 -18.12 11.67 18.90
N LEU A 135 -17.51 11.30 17.78
CA LEU A 135 -17.20 9.91 17.43
C LEU A 135 -15.76 9.51 17.84
N THR A 136 -15.04 10.37 18.55
CA THR A 136 -13.65 10.18 19.03
C THR A 136 -13.54 10.25 20.53
#